data_AF-A0A9E6XZR9-F1
#
_entry.id   AF-A0A9E6XZR9-F1
#
_cell.length_a   1.000
_cell.length_b   1.000
_cell.length_c   1.000
_cell.angle_alpha   90.00
_cell.angle_beta   90.00
_cell.angle_gamma   90.00
#
_symmetry.space_group_name_H-M   'P 1'
#
loop_
_entity.id
_entity.type
_entity.pdbx_description
1 polymer ?
#
loop_
_entity_poly.entity_id
_entity_poly.type
_entity_poly.pdbx_seq_one_letter_code
_entity_poly.pdbx_strand_id
1 'polypeptide(L)'
;MVIQLRCVERAQPDDLQAVLPAIVEAAQVVDVDHARLAAVLDWVQYRKNFRATVMVRPFGRTAGAESDDQPLAEVAIDVRRAREMPREELVAQIVDRLQKALGIIPDVHECIHLEDWVRPSKSVMWSFNRSYWRHLAAWDETFQKDYADALPGGVSDGTNPAFWAEQISSFMVALNHLDEWSELPEQIHVLELGVGDGQQAKVWLDAFADACRTQGRDYLERVRYVMADYSPHVLARAGERVNELRGRVADIESLELDFRNPMMGLSHLRGKVLFAHTCNLYDNLPTDELMRVGGRAYEPLVRASITPGEVAEISARHGIAEADIVPAVQRVLREGPESLGGDLPAGVHFWADVWDAVHLEEIYAEIPAPASMRVAPSADVHLDELLDELPEWTRVHMSTVAVESFAQTLRLLHHEGVLVAQDLFVRETGQYASYRGPGKLEGSIVNWLNGPIFQLVGERSGFHVSVEPFGHRDRSNTVVLSARHRDAYNGPREETVRQLVGAH
;
A
#
# COMPACT_ATOMS: atom_id res chain seq x y z
N MET A 1 2.10 -24.61 20.52
CA MET A 1 1.40 -23.94 19.42
C MET A 1 0.97 -22.56 19.88
N VAL A 2 1.37 -21.52 19.17
CA VAL A 2 0.89 -20.14 19.39
C VAL A 2 -0.38 -19.94 18.57
N ILE A 3 -1.45 -19.38 19.16
CA ILE A 3 -2.67 -19.00 18.41
C ILE A 3 -2.88 -17.50 18.54
N GLN A 4 -2.86 -16.79 17.41
CA GLN A 4 -3.14 -15.36 17.34
C GLN A 4 -4.57 -15.10 16.89
N LEU A 5 -5.31 -14.35 17.71
CA LEU A 5 -6.70 -13.96 17.41
C LEU A 5 -6.71 -12.56 16.80
N ARG A 6 -6.74 -12.46 15.47
CA ARG A 6 -6.81 -11.18 14.73
C ARG A 6 -8.24 -10.79 14.32
N CYS A 7 -9.21 -11.53 14.84
CA CYS A 7 -10.64 -11.38 14.58
C CYS A 7 -11.41 -10.80 15.78
N VAL A 8 -10.72 -10.45 16.87
CA VAL A 8 -11.31 -9.82 18.07
C VAL A 8 -12.04 -8.53 17.66
N GLU A 9 -13.15 -8.23 18.32
CA GLU A 9 -14.13 -7.17 17.99
C GLU A 9 -15.06 -7.45 16.80
N ARG A 10 -14.79 -8.47 15.97
CA ARG A 10 -15.66 -8.83 14.83
C ARG A 10 -16.25 -10.23 14.94
N ALA A 11 -15.43 -11.20 15.30
CA ALA A 11 -15.91 -12.55 15.59
C ALA A 11 -16.66 -12.55 16.92
N GLN A 12 -17.82 -13.22 16.93
CA GLN A 12 -18.48 -13.60 18.17
C GLN A 12 -17.73 -14.78 18.79
N PRO A 13 -17.77 -14.96 20.12
CA PRO A 13 -17.16 -16.13 20.77
C PRO A 13 -17.59 -17.47 20.16
N ASP A 14 -18.85 -17.58 19.71
CA ASP A 14 -19.40 -18.77 19.06
C ASP A 14 -18.75 -19.07 17.70
N ASP A 15 -18.30 -18.05 16.95
CA ASP A 15 -17.58 -18.23 15.69
C ASP A 15 -16.26 -19.00 15.92
N LEU A 16 -15.65 -18.85 17.10
CA LEU A 16 -14.37 -19.48 17.45
C LEU A 16 -14.53 -20.91 18.01
N GLN A 17 -15.74 -21.28 18.47
CA GLN A 17 -16.00 -22.60 19.04
C GLN A 17 -15.84 -23.73 18.01
N ALA A 18 -16.11 -23.46 16.74
CA ALA A 18 -15.90 -24.44 15.66
C ALA A 18 -14.43 -24.48 15.20
N VAL A 19 -13.77 -23.32 15.15
CA VAL A 19 -12.45 -23.16 14.54
C VAL A 19 -11.32 -23.64 15.46
N LEU A 20 -11.32 -23.25 16.73
CA LEU A 20 -10.22 -23.58 17.65
C LEU A 20 -10.06 -25.11 17.86
N PRO A 21 -11.13 -25.89 18.10
CA PRO A 21 -10.99 -27.34 18.23
C PRO A 21 -10.54 -28.02 16.93
N ALA A 22 -10.93 -27.48 15.76
CA ALA A 22 -10.54 -28.04 14.47
C ALA A 22 -9.02 -27.95 14.25
N ILE A 23 -8.39 -26.85 14.65
CA ILE A 23 -6.92 -26.68 14.57
C ILE A 23 -6.20 -27.67 15.47
N VAL A 24 -6.67 -27.84 16.71
CA VAL A 24 -6.05 -28.75 17.68
C VAL A 24 -6.17 -30.20 17.20
N GLU A 25 -7.34 -30.59 16.71
CA GLU A 25 -7.55 -31.93 16.14
C GLU A 25 -6.68 -32.17 14.91
N ALA A 26 -6.65 -31.22 13.97
CA ALA A 26 -5.82 -31.36 12.78
C ALA A 26 -4.33 -31.47 13.12
N ALA A 27 -3.84 -30.67 14.07
CA ALA A 27 -2.46 -30.75 14.54
C ALA A 27 -2.13 -32.12 15.18
N GLN A 28 -3.08 -32.72 15.90
CA GLN A 28 -2.93 -34.07 16.46
C GLN A 28 -2.87 -35.15 15.37
N VAL A 29 -3.67 -35.01 14.31
CA VAL A 29 -3.71 -35.97 13.20
C VAL A 29 -2.41 -36.00 12.39
N VAL A 30 -1.77 -34.85 12.18
CA VAL A 30 -0.55 -34.76 11.36
C VAL A 30 0.72 -35.23 12.09
N ASP A 31 0.65 -35.46 13.41
CA ASP A 31 1.75 -35.96 14.25
C ASP A 31 3.07 -35.19 14.11
N VAL A 32 3.00 -33.87 14.31
CA VAL A 32 4.15 -32.95 14.26
C VAL A 32 4.36 -32.28 15.61
N ASP A 33 5.54 -31.70 15.84
CA ASP A 33 5.80 -30.94 17.06
C ASP A 33 4.96 -29.66 17.10
N HIS A 34 3.92 -29.67 17.95
CA HIS A 34 2.99 -28.55 18.11
C HIS A 34 3.67 -27.30 18.70
N ALA A 35 4.82 -27.40 19.37
CA ALA A 35 5.55 -26.24 19.86
C ALA A 35 6.06 -25.35 18.71
N ARG A 36 6.27 -25.96 17.54
CA ARG A 36 6.81 -25.31 16.34
C ARG A 36 5.72 -24.87 15.35
N LEU A 37 4.45 -25.09 15.68
CA LEU A 37 3.31 -24.59 14.90
C LEU A 37 2.77 -23.28 15.48
N ALA A 38 2.31 -22.41 14.58
CA ALA A 38 1.44 -21.30 14.92
C ALA A 38 0.14 -21.34 14.14
N ALA A 39 -0.90 -20.68 14.66
CA ALA A 39 -2.14 -20.44 13.95
C ALA A 39 -2.52 -18.96 14.06
N VAL A 40 -3.02 -18.40 12.97
CA VAL A 40 -3.54 -17.03 12.91
C VAL A 40 -5.00 -17.08 12.45
N LEU A 41 -5.89 -16.52 13.28
CA LEU A 41 -7.32 -16.44 13.01
C LEU A 41 -7.68 -15.03 12.55
N ASP A 42 -7.75 -14.87 11.24
CA ASP A 42 -8.00 -13.60 10.55
C ASP A 42 -9.50 -13.39 10.32
N TRP A 43 -9.92 -12.12 10.31
CA TRP A 43 -11.19 -11.71 9.72
C TRP A 43 -10.93 -10.90 8.45
N VAL A 44 -10.93 -11.59 7.30
CA VAL A 44 -10.67 -10.96 6.00
C VAL A 44 -11.85 -10.04 5.65
N GLN A 45 -11.57 -8.74 5.51
CA GLN A 45 -12.59 -7.72 5.30
C GLN A 45 -13.03 -7.59 3.84
N TYR A 46 -12.15 -7.89 2.89
CA TYR A 46 -12.43 -7.70 1.47
C TYR A 46 -13.26 -8.85 0.91
N ARG A 47 -14.33 -8.51 0.19
CA ARG A 47 -15.28 -9.48 -0.37
C ARG A 47 -14.60 -10.45 -1.33
N LYS A 48 -13.68 -9.94 -2.16
CA LYS A 48 -12.70 -10.71 -2.94
C LYS A 48 -11.36 -10.64 -2.20
N ASN A 49 -10.65 -11.76 -2.13
CA ASN A 49 -9.33 -11.84 -1.50
C ASN A 49 -8.50 -12.93 -2.17
N PHE A 50 -7.18 -12.84 -2.05
CA PHE A 50 -6.23 -13.83 -2.60
C PHE A 50 -6.07 -15.09 -1.72
N ARG A 51 -6.55 -15.04 -0.47
CA ARG A 51 -6.38 -16.14 0.48
C ARG A 51 -7.55 -17.12 0.43
N ALA A 52 -7.21 -18.41 0.45
CA ALA A 52 -8.17 -19.48 0.69
C ALA A 52 -8.70 -19.43 2.14
N THR A 53 -9.75 -20.21 2.44
CA THR A 53 -10.30 -20.31 3.80
C THR A 53 -9.25 -20.78 4.82
N VAL A 54 -8.44 -21.76 4.42
CA VAL A 54 -7.30 -22.28 5.19
C VAL A 54 -6.06 -22.23 4.29
N MET A 55 -5.00 -21.63 4.82
CA MET A 55 -3.67 -21.63 4.21
C MET A 55 -2.64 -22.12 5.22
N VAL A 56 -1.62 -22.82 4.73
CA VAL A 56 -0.47 -23.22 5.55
C VAL A 56 0.79 -22.62 4.94
N ARG A 57 1.57 -21.94 5.79
CA ARG A 57 2.77 -21.19 5.43
C ARG A 57 3.98 -21.85 6.07
N PRO A 58 4.69 -22.74 5.36
CA PRO A 58 5.85 -23.41 5.91
C PRO A 58 7.02 -22.42 6.09
N PHE A 59 7.81 -22.64 7.15
CA PHE A 59 9.09 -21.98 7.36
C PHE A 59 10.20 -22.85 6.80
N GLY A 60 11.09 -22.26 5.99
CA GLY A 60 12.28 -22.94 5.51
C GLY A 60 12.01 -24.01 4.42
N ARG A 61 12.52 -23.76 3.22
CA ARG A 61 12.76 -24.80 2.19
C ARG A 61 14.20 -24.72 1.65
N THR A 62 15.12 -24.17 2.44
CA THR A 62 16.55 -24.20 2.12
C THR A 62 17.12 -25.57 2.50
N ALA A 63 17.59 -26.32 1.50
CA ALA A 63 18.22 -27.62 1.72
C ALA A 63 19.38 -27.49 2.73
N GLY A 64 19.31 -28.26 3.82
CA GLY A 64 20.38 -28.35 4.82
C GLY A 64 20.16 -27.60 6.14
N ALA A 65 19.01 -26.95 6.35
CA ALA A 65 18.67 -26.28 7.61
C ALA A 65 17.57 -27.03 8.39
N GLU A 66 17.75 -28.34 8.62
CA GLU A 66 16.92 -29.06 9.59
C GLU A 66 17.48 -28.79 10.99
N SER A 67 17.08 -27.66 11.58
CA SER A 67 17.24 -27.44 13.02
C SER A 67 15.91 -27.74 13.70
N ASP A 68 15.94 -28.64 14.69
CA ASP A 68 14.76 -28.99 15.50
C ASP A 68 14.16 -27.81 16.26
N ASP A 69 14.86 -26.67 16.32
CA ASP A 69 14.46 -25.46 17.04
C ASP A 69 13.78 -24.38 16.16
N GLN A 70 13.62 -24.62 14.86
CA GLN A 70 12.96 -23.64 13.96
C GLN A 70 11.43 -23.86 13.89
N PRO A 71 10.63 -22.79 13.73
CA PRO A 71 9.21 -22.94 13.43
C PRO A 71 8.98 -23.86 12.22
N LEU A 72 7.90 -24.64 12.23
CA LEU A 72 7.53 -25.54 11.15
C LEU A 72 6.62 -24.85 10.14
N ALA A 73 5.48 -24.34 10.61
CA ALA A 73 4.48 -23.71 9.77
C ALA A 73 3.55 -22.80 10.57
N GLU A 74 2.98 -21.81 9.89
CA GLU A 74 1.84 -21.03 10.36
C GLU A 74 0.57 -21.44 9.60
N VAL A 75 -0.50 -21.79 10.32
CA VAL A 75 -1.83 -22.06 9.77
C VAL A 75 -2.66 -20.77 9.82
N ALA A 76 -2.96 -20.18 8.67
CA ALA A 76 -3.78 -18.99 8.57
C ALA A 76 -5.22 -19.36 8.18
N ILE A 77 -6.21 -18.87 8.94
CA ILE A 77 -7.63 -19.20 8.76
C ILE A 77 -8.47 -17.93 8.65
N ASP A 78 -9.25 -17.81 7.57
CA ASP A 78 -10.31 -16.80 7.44
C ASP A 78 -11.54 -17.24 8.24
N VAL A 79 -11.68 -16.74 9.47
CA VAL A 79 -12.76 -17.11 10.40
C VAL A 79 -14.13 -16.83 9.81
N ARG A 80 -14.27 -15.79 8.98
CA ARG A 80 -15.53 -15.42 8.33
C ARG A 80 -16.08 -16.56 7.46
N ARG A 81 -15.21 -17.26 6.74
CA ARG A 81 -15.56 -18.40 5.87
C ARG A 81 -15.54 -19.71 6.65
N ALA A 82 -14.56 -19.90 7.52
CA ALA A 82 -14.39 -21.14 8.28
C ALA A 82 -15.57 -21.44 9.21
N ARG A 83 -16.20 -20.41 9.80
CA ARG A 83 -17.39 -20.59 10.65
C ARG A 83 -18.61 -21.16 9.93
N GLU A 84 -18.66 -21.04 8.60
CA GLU A 84 -19.75 -21.55 7.77
C GLU A 84 -19.50 -23.00 7.33
N MET A 85 -18.29 -23.53 7.57
CA MET A 85 -17.91 -24.89 7.19
C MET A 85 -18.26 -25.90 8.28
N PRO A 86 -18.71 -27.12 7.93
CA PRO A 86 -18.76 -28.24 8.85
C PRO A 86 -17.38 -28.50 9.48
N ARG A 87 -17.35 -28.78 10.79
CA ARG A 87 -16.11 -29.01 11.54
C ARG A 87 -15.23 -30.10 10.92
N GLU A 88 -15.83 -31.22 10.51
CA GLU A 88 -15.11 -32.34 9.89
C GLU A 88 -14.42 -31.93 8.58
N GLU A 89 -15.08 -31.09 7.77
CA GLU A 89 -14.52 -30.54 6.54
C GLU A 89 -13.37 -29.58 6.84
N LEU A 90 -13.53 -28.70 7.83
CA LEU A 90 -12.47 -27.79 8.25
C LEU A 90 -11.24 -28.54 8.77
N VAL A 91 -11.42 -29.58 9.60
CA VAL A 91 -10.33 -30.45 10.07
C VAL A 91 -9.63 -31.10 8.88
N ALA A 92 -10.38 -31.72 7.97
CA ALA A 92 -9.81 -32.39 6.80
C ALA A 92 -9.01 -31.41 5.93
N GLN A 93 -9.51 -30.18 5.73
CA GLN A 93 -8.81 -29.15 4.97
C GLN A 93 -7.53 -28.68 5.67
N ILE A 94 -7.52 -28.50 6.99
CA ILE A 94 -6.29 -28.14 7.73
C ILE A 94 -5.27 -29.27 7.66
N VAL A 95 -5.69 -30.52 7.88
CA VAL A 95 -4.81 -31.71 7.80
C VAL A 95 -4.16 -31.82 6.43
N ASP A 96 -4.96 -31.77 5.38
CA ASP A 96 -4.50 -31.88 4.00
C ASP A 96 -3.47 -30.80 3.65
N ARG A 97 -3.79 -29.53 3.94
CA ARG A 97 -2.88 -28.41 3.67
C ARG A 97 -1.59 -28.49 4.48
N LEU A 98 -1.67 -28.93 5.74
CA LEU A 98 -0.49 -29.07 6.59
C LEU A 98 0.41 -30.21 6.12
N GLN A 99 -0.15 -31.37 5.75
CA GLN A 99 0.60 -32.50 5.20
C GLN A 99 1.32 -32.13 3.90
N LYS A 100 0.66 -31.41 2.98
CA LYS A 100 1.26 -30.93 1.73
C LYS A 100 2.37 -29.91 1.98
N ALA A 101 2.12 -28.92 2.83
CA ALA A 101 3.10 -27.87 3.12
C ALA A 101 4.41 -28.45 3.68
N LEU A 102 4.29 -29.46 4.55
CA LEU A 102 5.40 -30.17 5.17
C LEU A 102 6.00 -31.29 4.29
N GLY A 103 5.48 -31.50 3.08
CA GLY A 103 5.98 -32.52 2.15
C GLY A 103 5.71 -33.96 2.59
N ILE A 104 4.80 -34.17 3.56
CA ILE A 104 4.36 -35.50 4.02
C ILE A 104 3.63 -36.22 2.89
N ILE A 105 2.83 -35.46 2.13
CA ILE A 105 2.22 -35.94 0.89
C ILE A 105 2.66 -35.07 -0.29
N PRO A 106 2.77 -35.63 -1.51
CA PRO A 106 3.07 -34.85 -2.70
C PRO A 106 1.99 -33.79 -2.92
N ASP A 107 2.42 -32.60 -3.31
CA ASP A 107 1.52 -31.56 -3.81
C ASP A 107 1.12 -31.93 -5.26
N VAL A 108 0.12 -32.80 -5.38
CA VAL A 108 -0.34 -33.29 -6.69
C VAL A 108 -1.20 -32.21 -7.34
N HIS A 109 -0.55 -31.31 -8.09
CA HIS A 109 -1.14 -30.42 -9.09
C HIS A 109 -2.49 -29.76 -8.73
N GLU A 110 -2.61 -29.19 -7.53
CA GLU A 110 -3.83 -28.49 -7.14
C GLU A 110 -3.94 -27.07 -7.72
N CYS A 111 -2.85 -26.56 -8.27
CA CYS A 111 -2.78 -25.21 -8.81
C CYS A 111 -1.88 -25.16 -10.04
N ILE A 112 -2.22 -24.25 -10.96
CA ILE A 112 -1.37 -23.80 -12.05
C ILE A 112 -0.71 -22.50 -11.58
N HIS A 113 0.61 -22.53 -11.45
CA HIS A 113 1.37 -21.38 -10.95
C HIS A 113 1.61 -20.37 -12.08
N LEU A 114 1.35 -19.10 -11.78
CA LEU A 114 1.60 -17.98 -12.70
C LEU A 114 3.03 -17.46 -12.60
N GLU A 115 3.72 -17.79 -11.52
CA GLU A 115 5.07 -17.34 -11.17
C GLU A 115 5.77 -18.33 -10.22
N ASP A 116 7.07 -18.13 -9.99
CA ASP A 116 7.82 -18.80 -8.93
C ASP A 116 7.64 -18.10 -7.57
N TRP A 117 8.22 -18.65 -6.51
CA TRP A 117 8.30 -17.98 -5.21
C TRP A 117 9.08 -16.67 -5.32
N VAL A 118 8.40 -15.55 -5.07
CA VAL A 118 8.96 -14.22 -5.16
C VAL A 118 8.60 -13.38 -3.95
N ARG A 119 9.32 -12.27 -3.76
CA ARG A 119 8.90 -11.26 -2.79
C ARG A 119 7.56 -10.66 -3.19
N PRO A 120 6.67 -10.31 -2.25
CA PRO A 120 5.37 -9.75 -2.57
C PRO A 120 5.48 -8.55 -3.50
N SER A 121 6.39 -7.60 -3.29
CA SER A 121 6.55 -6.43 -4.17
C SER A 121 6.91 -6.73 -5.63
N LYS A 122 7.34 -7.96 -5.92
CA LYS A 122 7.77 -8.44 -7.25
C LYS A 122 6.71 -9.32 -7.92
N SER A 123 5.58 -9.59 -7.26
CA SER A 123 4.61 -10.57 -7.74
C SER A 123 3.80 -10.10 -8.95
N VAL A 124 3.23 -11.08 -9.64
CA VAL A 124 2.23 -10.91 -10.69
C VAL A 124 1.05 -10.08 -10.20
N MET A 125 0.65 -10.21 -8.92
CA MET A 125 -0.42 -9.42 -8.32
C MET A 125 -0.15 -7.91 -8.44
N TRP A 126 1.04 -7.45 -8.06
CA TRP A 126 1.42 -6.03 -8.20
C TRP A 126 1.68 -5.62 -9.64
N SER A 127 2.11 -6.56 -10.49
CA SER A 127 2.24 -6.31 -11.92
C SER A 127 0.87 -6.05 -12.57
N PHE A 128 -0.16 -6.79 -12.15
CA PHE A 128 -1.55 -6.51 -12.52
C PHE A 128 -2.01 -5.15 -11.99
N ASN A 129 -1.76 -4.83 -10.71
CA ASN A 129 -2.13 -3.51 -10.16
C ASN A 129 -1.53 -2.35 -10.97
N ARG A 130 -0.25 -2.47 -11.35
CA ARG A 130 0.42 -1.47 -12.19
C ARG A 130 -0.18 -1.43 -13.59
N SER A 131 -0.52 -2.58 -14.17
CA SER A 131 -1.20 -2.65 -15.47
C SER A 131 -2.58 -1.97 -15.41
N TYR A 132 -3.33 -2.17 -14.32
CA TYR A 132 -4.64 -1.54 -14.07
C TYR A 132 -4.58 -0.03 -14.21
N TRP A 133 -3.68 0.61 -13.47
CA TRP A 133 -3.54 2.06 -13.52
C TRP A 133 -3.08 2.58 -14.89
N ARG A 134 -2.24 1.83 -15.61
CA ARG A 134 -1.77 2.20 -16.96
C ARG A 134 -2.84 2.08 -18.03
N HIS A 135 -3.69 1.06 -17.94
CA HIS A 135 -4.74 0.77 -18.90
C HIS A 135 -6.14 1.14 -18.38
N LEU A 136 -6.21 2.05 -17.40
CA LEU A 136 -7.44 2.43 -16.71
C LEU A 136 -8.55 2.87 -17.68
N ALA A 137 -8.21 3.62 -18.72
CA ALA A 137 -9.16 4.05 -19.75
C ALA A 137 -9.86 2.86 -20.42
N ALA A 138 -9.08 1.84 -20.81
CA ALA A 138 -9.61 0.63 -21.43
C ALA A 138 -10.48 -0.17 -20.46
N TRP A 139 -10.10 -0.19 -19.18
CA TRP A 139 -10.86 -0.84 -18.12
C TRP A 139 -12.22 -0.16 -17.90
N ASP A 140 -12.23 1.16 -17.72
CA ASP A 140 -13.44 1.97 -17.50
C ASP A 140 -14.38 1.88 -18.71
N GLU A 141 -13.84 1.93 -19.93
CA GLU A 141 -14.62 1.77 -21.17
C GLU A 141 -15.26 0.38 -21.27
N THR A 142 -14.52 -0.68 -20.91
CA THR A 142 -14.98 -2.07 -21.02
C THR A 142 -16.08 -2.38 -20.00
N PHE A 143 -15.92 -1.91 -18.75
CA PHE A 143 -16.85 -2.22 -17.66
C PHE A 143 -17.88 -1.12 -17.38
N GLN A 144 -17.79 0.03 -18.06
CA GLN A 144 -18.66 1.19 -17.89
C GLN A 144 -18.83 1.65 -16.44
N LYS A 145 -17.71 1.67 -15.70
CA LYS A 145 -17.64 2.12 -14.30
C LYS A 145 -16.49 3.11 -14.19
N ASP A 146 -16.70 4.24 -13.51
CA ASP A 146 -15.59 5.12 -13.16
C ASP A 146 -14.86 4.52 -11.95
N TYR A 147 -13.54 4.45 -12.00
CA TYR A 147 -12.73 4.00 -10.87
C TYR A 147 -12.99 4.82 -9.60
N ALA A 148 -13.39 6.09 -9.72
CA ALA A 148 -13.75 6.94 -8.59
C ALA A 148 -14.97 6.39 -7.83
N ASP A 149 -15.89 5.69 -8.52
CA ASP A 149 -17.04 5.02 -7.90
C ASP A 149 -16.64 3.75 -7.13
N ALA A 150 -15.45 3.20 -7.39
CA ALA A 150 -14.91 2.05 -6.69
C ALA A 150 -14.22 2.40 -5.36
N LEU A 151 -14.00 3.69 -5.07
CA LEU A 151 -13.42 4.14 -3.81
C LEU A 151 -14.38 3.89 -2.63
N PRO A 152 -13.92 3.31 -1.51
CA PRO A 152 -14.76 3.07 -0.34
C PRO A 152 -15.44 4.36 0.16
N GLY A 153 -16.77 4.42 0.06
CA GLY A 153 -17.59 5.51 0.60
C GLY A 153 -17.88 6.69 -0.35
N GLY A 154 -17.45 6.64 -1.62
CA GLY A 154 -17.85 7.59 -2.67
C GLY A 154 -17.42 9.05 -2.47
N VAL A 155 -16.65 9.35 -1.41
CA VAL A 155 -16.11 10.68 -1.10
C VAL A 155 -14.68 10.52 -0.59
N SER A 156 -13.72 11.07 -1.32
CA SER A 156 -12.30 11.12 -0.93
C SER A 156 -12.08 12.21 0.13
N ASP A 157 -11.40 11.87 1.23
CA ASP A 157 -10.93 12.88 2.19
C ASP A 157 -9.89 13.83 1.59
N GLY A 158 -9.30 13.46 0.45
CA GLY A 158 -8.37 14.29 -0.31
C GLY A 158 -8.99 15.59 -0.82
N THR A 159 -10.32 15.72 -0.89
CA THR A 159 -10.99 16.94 -1.37
C THR A 159 -11.68 17.74 -0.26
N ASN A 160 -11.44 17.40 1.00
CA ASN A 160 -12.07 18.06 2.15
C ASN A 160 -11.64 19.54 2.24
N PRO A 161 -12.57 20.52 2.13
CA PRO A 161 -12.21 21.93 2.13
C PRO A 161 -11.62 22.44 3.47
N ALA A 162 -12.07 21.88 4.60
CA ALA A 162 -11.58 22.30 5.93
C ALA A 162 -10.13 21.89 6.14
N PHE A 163 -9.78 20.67 5.72
CA PHE A 163 -8.40 20.19 5.70
C PHE A 163 -7.51 21.11 4.86
N TRP A 164 -7.93 21.41 3.62
CA TRP A 164 -7.14 22.27 2.74
C TRP A 164 -7.00 23.70 3.25
N ALA A 165 -8.04 24.27 3.87
CA ALA A 165 -7.93 25.59 4.49
C ALA A 165 -6.83 25.62 5.57
N GLU A 166 -6.71 24.57 6.39
CA GLU A 166 -5.67 24.45 7.41
C GLU A 166 -4.27 24.28 6.80
N GLN A 167 -4.12 23.38 5.82
CA GLN A 167 -2.84 23.15 5.16
C GLN A 167 -2.36 24.42 4.42
N ILE A 168 -3.25 25.10 3.71
CA ILE A 168 -2.95 26.36 3.02
C ILE A 168 -2.63 27.48 4.01
N SER A 169 -3.32 27.56 5.15
CA SER A 169 -3.00 28.54 6.19
C SER A 169 -1.57 28.35 6.71
N SER A 170 -1.19 27.10 7.03
CA SER A 170 0.17 26.75 7.43
C SER A 170 1.20 27.07 6.34
N PHE A 171 0.86 26.80 5.08
CA PHE A 171 1.73 27.09 3.95
C PHE A 171 1.95 28.59 3.76
N MET A 172 0.91 29.41 3.88
CA MET A 172 1.02 30.87 3.82
C MET A 172 1.93 31.44 4.91
N VAL A 173 1.93 30.86 6.13
CA VAL A 173 2.84 31.27 7.20
C VAL A 173 4.30 31.05 6.79
N ALA A 174 4.62 29.90 6.19
CA ALA A 174 5.97 29.61 5.71
C ALA A 174 6.39 30.56 4.57
N LEU A 175 5.51 30.80 3.60
CA LEU A 175 5.79 31.73 2.49
C LEU A 175 6.01 33.16 2.98
N ASN A 176 5.16 33.64 3.89
CA ASN A 176 5.30 34.98 4.47
C ASN A 176 6.63 35.10 5.24
N HIS A 177 7.02 34.08 6.01
CA HIS A 177 8.28 34.07 6.73
C HIS A 177 9.49 34.16 5.77
N LEU A 178 9.51 33.33 4.73
CA LEU A 178 10.56 33.39 3.70
C LEU A 178 10.60 34.76 3.00
N ASP A 179 9.45 35.35 2.72
CA ASP A 179 9.35 36.66 2.05
C ASP A 179 9.88 37.79 2.94
N GLU A 180 9.52 37.78 4.24
CA GLU A 180 10.01 38.72 5.25
C GLU A 180 11.54 38.70 5.38
N TRP A 181 12.15 37.54 5.19
CA TRP A 181 13.59 37.34 5.27
C TRP A 181 14.29 37.45 3.91
N SER A 182 13.54 37.75 2.83
CA SER A 182 14.05 37.79 1.45
C SER A 182 14.68 36.46 0.98
N GLU A 183 14.19 35.34 1.53
CA GLU A 183 14.60 33.98 1.20
C GLU A 183 13.58 33.24 0.33
N LEU A 184 12.42 33.85 0.04
CA LEU A 184 11.38 33.25 -0.79
C LEU A 184 11.88 33.06 -2.24
N PRO A 185 11.99 31.82 -2.75
CA PRO A 185 12.49 31.56 -4.10
C PRO A 185 11.58 32.17 -5.17
N GLU A 186 12.16 32.66 -6.28
CA GLU A 186 11.41 33.29 -7.38
C GLU A 186 10.18 32.46 -7.82
N GLN A 187 10.34 31.14 -7.88
CA GLN A 187 9.29 30.19 -8.24
C GLN A 187 8.92 29.31 -7.03
N ILE A 188 7.62 29.24 -6.74
CA ILE A 188 7.06 28.40 -5.68
C ILE A 188 6.65 27.07 -6.30
N HIS A 189 7.45 26.03 -6.06
CA HIS A 189 7.17 24.71 -6.61
C HIS A 189 6.23 23.94 -5.68
N VAL A 190 5.12 23.47 -6.26
CA VAL A 190 4.13 22.61 -5.61
C VAL A 190 4.06 21.31 -6.39
N LEU A 191 4.12 20.18 -5.68
CA LEU A 191 4.14 18.84 -6.26
C LEU A 191 2.97 18.02 -5.75
N GLU A 192 2.20 17.45 -6.67
CA GLU A 192 1.16 16.47 -6.36
C GLU A 192 1.54 15.12 -6.98
N LEU A 193 1.72 14.10 -6.15
CA LEU A 193 1.99 12.73 -6.60
C LEU A 193 0.69 11.92 -6.56
N GLY A 194 0.27 11.41 -7.71
CA GLY A 194 -1.00 10.68 -7.87
C GLY A 194 -2.16 11.65 -7.95
N VAL A 195 -2.15 12.53 -8.96
CA VAL A 195 -3.13 13.63 -9.10
C VAL A 195 -4.58 13.15 -9.28
N GLY A 196 -4.77 11.90 -9.73
CA GLY A 196 -6.10 11.39 -10.04
C GLY A 196 -6.81 12.28 -11.06
N ASP A 197 -8.12 12.48 -10.92
CA ASP A 197 -8.89 13.29 -11.87
C ASP A 197 -8.67 14.82 -11.77
N GLY A 198 -7.70 15.28 -10.95
CA GLY A 198 -7.35 16.68 -10.75
C GLY A 198 -8.29 17.45 -9.81
N GLN A 199 -9.25 16.80 -9.16
CA GLN A 199 -10.14 17.51 -8.22
C GLN A 199 -9.37 18.08 -7.02
N GLN A 200 -8.41 17.33 -6.48
CA GLN A 200 -7.61 17.77 -5.35
C GLN A 200 -6.72 18.96 -5.73
N ALA A 201 -6.04 18.89 -6.89
CA ALA A 201 -5.30 20.01 -7.47
C ALA A 201 -6.15 21.29 -7.57
N LYS A 202 -7.38 21.17 -8.09
CA LYS A 202 -8.30 22.30 -8.19
C LYS A 202 -8.63 22.90 -6.82
N VAL A 203 -8.98 22.05 -5.84
CA VAL A 203 -9.30 22.50 -4.48
C VAL A 203 -8.11 23.21 -3.84
N TRP A 204 -6.89 22.68 -4.01
CA TRP A 204 -5.66 23.30 -3.50
C TRP A 204 -5.46 24.69 -4.12
N LEU A 205 -5.52 24.79 -5.45
CA LEU A 205 -5.27 26.04 -6.18
C LEU A 205 -6.32 27.11 -5.86
N ASP A 206 -7.60 26.74 -5.75
CA ASP A 206 -8.67 27.65 -5.36
C ASP A 206 -8.48 28.13 -3.91
N ALA A 207 -8.19 27.22 -2.97
CA ALA A 207 -7.94 27.58 -1.57
C ALA A 207 -6.70 28.49 -1.41
N PHE A 208 -5.62 28.22 -2.15
CA PHE A 208 -4.42 29.04 -2.13
C PHE A 208 -4.66 30.44 -2.74
N ALA A 209 -5.40 30.50 -3.85
CA ALA A 209 -5.79 31.77 -4.45
C ALA A 209 -6.66 32.62 -3.50
N ASP A 210 -7.55 31.99 -2.76
CA ASP A 210 -8.40 32.65 -1.77
C ASP A 210 -7.59 33.19 -0.59
N ALA A 211 -6.62 32.40 -0.10
CA ALA A 211 -5.71 32.82 0.96
C ALA A 211 -4.82 34.01 0.52
N CYS A 212 -4.28 33.97 -0.70
CA CYS A 212 -3.51 35.08 -1.28
C CYS A 212 -4.34 36.37 -1.33
N ARG A 213 -5.57 36.32 -1.86
CA ARG A 213 -6.46 37.49 -1.91
C ARG A 213 -6.81 38.02 -0.53
N THR A 214 -7.08 37.13 0.42
CA THR A 214 -7.45 37.51 1.80
C THR A 214 -6.30 38.20 2.54
N GLN A 215 -5.06 37.75 2.31
CA GLN A 215 -3.87 38.33 2.95
C GLN A 215 -3.24 39.48 2.14
N GLY A 216 -3.77 39.81 0.96
CA GLY A 216 -3.20 40.82 0.07
C GLY A 216 -1.80 40.45 -0.44
N ARG A 217 -1.53 39.15 -0.60
CA ARG A 217 -0.25 38.61 -1.11
C ARG A 217 -0.42 38.15 -2.55
N ASP A 218 0.64 38.30 -3.34
CA ASP A 218 0.66 37.92 -4.76
C ASP A 218 1.62 36.75 -5.02
N TYR A 219 1.39 35.64 -4.32
CA TYR A 219 2.20 34.43 -4.48
C TYR A 219 1.67 33.52 -5.60
N LEU A 220 0.40 33.66 -5.97
CA LEU A 220 -0.26 32.80 -6.95
C LEU A 220 0.44 32.84 -8.31
N GLU A 221 0.84 34.02 -8.79
CA GLU A 221 1.55 34.20 -10.06
C GLU A 221 2.96 33.58 -10.08
N ARG A 222 3.49 33.16 -8.92
CA ARG A 222 4.80 32.50 -8.78
C ARG A 222 4.69 30.98 -8.67
N VAL A 223 3.48 30.43 -8.57
CA VAL A 223 3.26 28.99 -8.39
C VAL A 223 3.55 28.24 -9.69
N ARG A 224 4.43 27.24 -9.58
CA ARG A 224 4.59 26.16 -10.55
C ARG A 224 4.03 24.88 -9.94
N TYR A 225 2.90 24.43 -10.46
CA TYR A 225 2.20 23.25 -9.95
C TYR A 225 2.51 22.04 -10.84
N VAL A 226 3.07 20.99 -10.26
CA VAL A 226 3.40 19.75 -10.97
C VAL A 226 2.41 18.66 -10.58
N MET A 227 1.56 18.26 -11.52
CA MET A 227 0.63 17.14 -11.40
C MET A 227 1.29 15.88 -11.95
N ALA A 228 1.61 14.91 -11.10
CA ALA A 228 2.25 13.67 -11.51
C ALA A 228 1.31 12.46 -11.40
N ASP A 229 1.33 11.58 -12.40
CA ASP A 229 0.59 10.31 -12.43
C ASP A 229 1.30 9.27 -13.31
N TYR A 230 0.94 7.99 -13.18
CA TYR A 230 1.37 6.96 -14.13
C TYR A 230 0.57 6.98 -15.43
N SER A 231 -0.67 7.48 -15.40
CA SER A 231 -1.63 7.34 -16.47
C SER A 231 -1.78 8.62 -17.29
N PRO A 232 -1.41 8.61 -18.58
CA PRO A 232 -1.64 9.75 -19.48
C PRO A 232 -3.12 10.16 -19.57
N HIS A 233 -4.04 9.18 -19.47
CA HIS A 233 -5.47 9.45 -19.47
C HIS A 233 -5.91 10.25 -18.23
N VAL A 234 -5.41 9.86 -17.06
CA VAL A 234 -5.67 10.55 -15.78
C VAL A 234 -5.09 11.97 -15.83
N LEU A 235 -3.86 12.13 -16.33
CA LEU A 235 -3.23 13.44 -16.51
C LEU A 235 -3.98 14.37 -17.46
N ALA A 236 -4.57 13.82 -18.54
CA ALA A 236 -5.39 14.59 -19.46
C ALA A 236 -6.67 15.12 -18.76
N ARG A 237 -7.38 14.25 -18.03
CA ARG A 237 -8.57 14.63 -17.24
C ARG A 237 -8.22 15.69 -16.18
N ALA A 238 -7.11 15.51 -15.46
CA ALA A 238 -6.64 16.49 -14.49
C ALA A 238 -6.33 17.84 -15.13
N GLY A 239 -5.65 17.82 -16.30
CA GLY A 239 -5.32 19.00 -17.07
C GLY A 239 -6.55 19.79 -17.55
N GLU A 240 -7.59 19.10 -17.99
CA GLU A 240 -8.88 19.71 -18.35
C GLU A 240 -9.54 20.37 -17.13
N ARG A 241 -9.51 19.71 -15.98
CA ARG A 241 -10.15 20.20 -14.74
C ARG A 241 -9.56 21.49 -14.20
N VAL A 242 -8.24 21.64 -14.29
CA VAL A 242 -7.53 22.84 -13.83
C VAL A 242 -7.31 23.86 -14.94
N ASN A 243 -7.87 23.64 -16.13
CA ASN A 243 -7.62 24.49 -17.30
C ASN A 243 -8.03 25.96 -17.08
N GLU A 244 -9.11 26.21 -16.36
CA GLU A 244 -9.58 27.56 -16.01
C GLU A 244 -8.60 28.34 -15.10
N LEU A 245 -7.67 27.64 -14.46
CA LEU A 245 -6.64 28.21 -13.59
C LEU A 245 -5.35 28.51 -14.36
N ARG A 246 -5.22 28.04 -15.60
CA ARG A 246 -4.09 28.37 -16.47
C ARG A 246 -4.09 29.87 -16.77
N GLY A 247 -2.94 30.51 -16.57
CA GLY A 247 -2.79 31.96 -16.69
C GLY A 247 -3.06 32.75 -15.39
N ARG A 248 -3.55 32.10 -14.33
CA ARG A 248 -3.60 32.68 -12.97
C ARG A 248 -2.38 32.29 -12.12
N VAL A 249 -1.71 31.20 -12.49
CA VAL A 249 -0.45 30.71 -11.91
C VAL A 249 0.66 30.76 -12.95
N ALA A 250 1.92 30.68 -12.52
CA ALA A 250 3.07 30.71 -13.43
C ALA A 250 3.03 29.54 -14.42
N ASP A 251 2.78 28.33 -13.91
CA ASP A 251 2.74 27.11 -14.71
C ASP A 251 1.94 25.99 -14.03
N ILE A 252 1.34 25.13 -14.86
CA ILE A 252 0.73 23.86 -14.43
C ILE A 252 1.24 22.77 -15.38
N GLU A 253 2.15 21.95 -14.87
CA GLU A 253 2.79 20.85 -15.59
C GLU A 253 2.06 19.54 -15.30
N SER A 254 1.82 18.74 -16.35
CA SER A 254 1.40 17.34 -16.23
C SER A 254 2.58 16.44 -16.54
N LEU A 255 2.97 15.58 -15.61
CA LEU A 255 4.16 14.74 -15.70
C LEU A 255 3.80 13.25 -15.56
N GLU A 256 4.08 12.44 -16.58
CA GLU A 256 4.07 10.99 -16.41
C GLU A 256 5.27 10.57 -15.54
N LEU A 257 5.01 9.96 -14.39
CA LEU A 257 6.04 9.67 -13.38
C LEU A 257 5.92 8.25 -12.84
N ASP A 258 7.07 7.58 -12.70
CA ASP A 258 7.15 6.32 -11.96
C ASP A 258 7.43 6.58 -10.48
N PHE A 259 6.41 6.51 -9.61
CA PHE A 259 6.59 6.79 -8.17
C PHE A 259 7.43 5.76 -7.41
N ARG A 260 7.89 4.69 -8.07
CA ARG A 260 8.88 3.76 -7.48
C ARG A 260 10.28 4.38 -7.46
N ASN A 261 10.51 5.41 -8.27
CA ASN A 261 11.76 6.16 -8.35
C ASN A 261 11.49 7.60 -8.81
N PRO A 262 10.76 8.42 -8.03
CA PRO A 262 10.37 9.78 -8.41
C PRO A 262 11.57 10.65 -8.79
N MET A 263 12.76 10.38 -8.24
CA MET A 263 13.99 11.12 -8.58
C MET A 263 14.37 11.05 -10.05
N MET A 264 13.96 10.01 -10.80
CA MET A 264 14.25 9.92 -12.23
C MET A 264 13.60 11.05 -13.03
N GLY A 265 12.37 11.43 -12.69
CA GLY A 265 11.65 12.54 -13.33
C GLY A 265 11.87 13.88 -12.62
N LEU A 266 12.05 13.86 -11.30
CA LEU A 266 11.99 15.07 -10.46
C LEU A 266 13.35 15.56 -9.95
N SER A 267 14.48 14.98 -10.37
CA SER A 267 15.81 15.36 -9.85
C SER A 267 16.15 16.85 -10.00
N HIS A 268 15.60 17.52 -11.01
CA HIS A 268 15.78 18.96 -11.24
C HIS A 268 15.07 19.83 -10.19
N LEU A 269 14.14 19.27 -9.41
CA LEU A 269 13.44 19.90 -8.28
C LEU A 269 14.09 19.65 -6.93
N ARG A 270 15.27 19.00 -6.87
CA ARG A 270 15.97 18.75 -5.60
C ARG A 270 16.15 20.04 -4.80
N GLY A 271 15.64 20.06 -3.56
CA GLY A 271 15.72 21.21 -2.65
C GLY A 271 14.82 22.40 -3.01
N LYS A 272 13.85 22.24 -3.91
CA LYS A 272 13.03 23.37 -4.45
C LYS A 272 11.55 23.30 -4.11
N VAL A 273 11.04 22.13 -3.73
CA VAL A 273 9.60 21.93 -3.51
C VAL A 273 9.21 22.49 -2.15
N LEU A 274 8.33 23.49 -2.15
CA LEU A 274 7.85 24.13 -0.93
C LEU A 274 6.60 23.44 -0.37
N PHE A 275 5.82 22.79 -1.24
CA PHE A 275 4.67 22.00 -0.82
C PHE A 275 4.55 20.75 -1.70
N ALA A 276 4.68 19.57 -1.11
CA ALA A 276 4.40 18.30 -1.76
C ALA A 276 3.19 17.66 -1.11
N HIS A 277 2.31 17.04 -1.89
CA HIS A 277 1.23 16.25 -1.33
C HIS A 277 0.87 15.03 -2.18
N THR A 278 0.20 14.10 -1.53
CA THR A 278 -0.28 12.86 -2.16
C THR A 278 -1.48 12.30 -1.39
N CYS A 279 -2.39 11.64 -2.10
CA CYS A 279 -3.57 11.02 -1.51
C CYS A 279 -3.86 9.67 -2.17
N ASN A 280 -4.01 8.60 -1.37
CA ASN A 280 -4.28 7.23 -1.84
C ASN A 280 -3.27 6.75 -2.91
N LEU A 281 -2.00 7.07 -2.71
CA LEU A 281 -0.94 6.68 -3.63
C LEU A 281 -0.05 5.60 -3.03
N TYR A 282 0.40 5.83 -1.80
CA TYR A 282 1.42 4.99 -1.20
C TYR A 282 0.87 3.61 -0.87
N ASP A 283 -0.40 3.50 -0.46
CA ASP A 283 -1.12 2.24 -0.29
C ASP A 283 -1.28 1.40 -1.57
N ASN A 284 -1.12 2.03 -2.74
CA ASN A 284 -1.16 1.40 -4.06
C ASN A 284 0.23 1.05 -4.60
N LEU A 285 1.30 1.26 -3.83
CA LEU A 285 2.66 0.89 -4.22
C LEU A 285 3.06 -0.52 -3.72
N PRO A 286 3.88 -1.25 -4.50
CA PRO A 286 4.32 -2.59 -4.10
C PRO A 286 5.02 -2.60 -2.74
N THR A 287 4.71 -3.59 -1.91
CA THR A 287 5.32 -3.74 -0.60
C THR A 287 5.67 -5.18 -0.32
N ASP A 288 6.78 -5.39 0.38
CA ASP A 288 7.10 -6.64 1.04
C ASP A 288 6.57 -6.63 2.48
N GLU A 289 6.75 -7.75 3.16
CA GLU A 289 6.36 -7.96 4.54
C GLU A 289 7.53 -8.52 5.34
N LEU A 290 7.43 -8.40 6.65
CA LEU A 290 8.41 -8.91 7.60
C LEU A 290 7.68 -9.63 8.72
N MET A 291 8.19 -10.80 9.12
CA MET A 291 7.70 -11.57 10.24
C MET A 291 8.82 -11.77 11.26
N ARG A 292 8.57 -11.42 12.52
CA ARG A 292 9.47 -11.72 13.64
C ARG A 292 9.00 -13.00 14.34
N VAL A 293 9.89 -13.98 14.49
CA VAL A 293 9.64 -15.17 15.34
C VAL A 293 10.83 -15.38 16.26
N GLY A 294 10.61 -15.28 17.57
CA GLY A 294 11.70 -15.19 18.55
C GLY A 294 12.68 -14.04 18.23
N GLY A 295 13.97 -14.38 18.16
CA GLY A 295 15.04 -13.46 17.74
C GLY A 295 15.36 -13.48 16.24
N ARG A 296 14.54 -14.15 15.42
CA ARG A 296 14.76 -14.32 13.98
C ARG A 296 13.76 -13.51 13.16
N ALA A 297 14.18 -13.17 11.95
CA ALA A 297 13.38 -12.45 10.98
C ALA A 297 13.13 -13.33 9.76
N TYR A 298 11.91 -13.26 9.25
CA TYR A 298 11.48 -14.01 8.08
C TYR A 298 10.80 -13.06 7.10
N GLU A 299 11.10 -13.25 5.82
CA GLU A 299 10.43 -12.62 4.70
C GLU A 299 9.34 -13.58 4.19
N PRO A 300 8.06 -13.17 4.16
CA PRO A 300 7.04 -13.92 3.45
C PRO A 300 7.31 -13.84 1.95
N LEU A 301 7.47 -14.99 1.29
CA LEU A 301 7.46 -15.09 -0.15
C LEU A 301 6.08 -15.56 -0.61
N VAL A 302 5.65 -15.06 -1.76
CA VAL A 302 4.37 -15.38 -2.37
C VAL A 302 4.55 -16.09 -3.69
N ARG A 303 3.51 -16.83 -4.10
CA ARG A 303 3.38 -17.38 -5.44
C ARG A 303 1.93 -17.29 -5.89
N ALA A 304 1.68 -16.55 -6.96
CA ALA A 304 0.36 -16.48 -7.57
C ALA A 304 0.01 -17.77 -8.31
N SER A 305 -1.23 -18.23 -8.13
CA SER A 305 -1.73 -19.44 -8.76
C SER A 305 -3.23 -19.38 -9.03
N ILE A 306 -3.67 -20.24 -9.94
CA ILE A 306 -5.08 -20.44 -10.31
C ILE A 306 -5.39 -21.93 -10.28
N THR A 307 -6.60 -22.33 -9.90
CA THR A 307 -6.96 -23.75 -9.83
C THR A 307 -7.17 -24.34 -11.23
N PRO A 308 -6.99 -25.66 -11.44
CA PRO A 308 -7.28 -26.30 -12.72
C PRO A 308 -8.72 -26.06 -13.23
N GLY A 309 -9.70 -25.98 -12.32
CA GLY A 309 -11.08 -25.67 -12.68
C GLY A 309 -11.24 -24.25 -13.23
N GLU A 310 -10.64 -23.26 -12.56
CA GLU A 310 -10.63 -21.87 -13.04
C GLU A 310 -9.90 -21.74 -14.38
N VAL A 311 -8.82 -22.49 -14.59
CA VAL A 311 -8.10 -22.53 -15.87
C VAL A 311 -8.99 -23.06 -16.98
N ALA A 312 -9.72 -24.16 -16.76
CA ALA A 312 -10.65 -24.71 -17.73
C ALA A 312 -11.78 -23.72 -18.06
N GLU A 313 -12.31 -23.02 -17.06
CA GLU A 313 -13.34 -21.99 -17.26
C GLU A 313 -12.84 -20.79 -18.06
N ILE A 314 -11.68 -20.25 -17.72
CA ILE A 314 -11.05 -19.12 -18.43
C ILE A 314 -10.68 -19.54 -19.85
N SER A 315 -10.11 -20.74 -20.02
CA SER A 315 -9.75 -21.33 -21.31
C SER A 315 -10.96 -21.40 -22.24
N ALA A 316 -12.08 -21.98 -21.76
CA ALA A 316 -13.30 -22.11 -22.53
C ALA A 316 -13.92 -20.76 -22.89
N ARG A 317 -13.89 -19.78 -21.98
CA ARG A 317 -14.49 -18.46 -22.17
C ARG A 317 -13.73 -17.62 -23.19
N HIS A 318 -12.41 -17.69 -23.19
CA HIS A 318 -11.54 -16.83 -24.01
C HIS A 318 -10.98 -17.54 -25.25
N GLY A 319 -11.27 -18.83 -25.43
CA GLY A 319 -10.78 -19.61 -26.57
C GLY A 319 -9.26 -19.80 -26.58
N ILE A 320 -8.63 -19.78 -25.40
CA ILE A 320 -7.18 -19.98 -25.21
C ILE A 320 -6.98 -21.39 -24.69
N ALA A 321 -6.03 -22.16 -25.23
CA ALA A 321 -5.76 -23.50 -24.70
C ALA A 321 -5.25 -23.44 -23.25
N GLU A 322 -5.61 -24.39 -22.40
CA GLU A 322 -5.20 -24.40 -20.98
C GLU A 322 -3.69 -24.25 -20.78
N ALA A 323 -2.88 -24.90 -21.63
CA ALA A 323 -1.42 -24.82 -21.61
C ALA A 323 -0.88 -23.42 -21.98
N ASP A 324 -1.66 -22.59 -22.67
CA ASP A 324 -1.29 -21.26 -23.12
C ASP A 324 -1.76 -20.14 -22.17
N ILE A 325 -2.52 -20.47 -21.12
CA ILE A 325 -3.03 -19.47 -20.16
C ILE A 325 -1.89 -18.72 -19.47
N VAL A 326 -0.88 -19.43 -18.95
CA VAL A 326 0.27 -18.77 -18.28
C VAL A 326 1.04 -17.88 -19.26
N PRO A 327 1.44 -18.34 -20.46
CA PRO A 327 2.02 -17.47 -21.48
C PRO A 327 1.15 -16.26 -21.85
N ALA A 328 -0.17 -16.42 -21.95
CA ALA A 328 -1.11 -15.33 -22.26
C ALA A 328 -1.14 -14.28 -21.15
N VAL A 329 -1.21 -14.70 -19.88
CA VAL A 329 -1.12 -13.80 -18.71
C VAL A 329 0.18 -13.01 -18.74
N GLN A 330 1.31 -13.68 -18.94
CA GLN A 330 2.62 -13.02 -18.98
C GLN A 330 2.76 -12.05 -20.15
N ARG A 331 2.09 -12.32 -21.28
CA ARG A 331 2.03 -11.41 -22.43
C ARG A 331 1.21 -10.16 -22.10
N VAL A 332 0.01 -10.31 -21.56
CA VAL A 332 -0.85 -9.19 -21.15
C VAL A 332 -0.14 -8.28 -20.15
N LEU A 333 0.54 -8.84 -19.15
CA LEU A 333 1.29 -8.06 -18.16
C LEU A 333 2.45 -7.26 -18.75
N ARG A 334 3.06 -7.76 -19.83
CA ARG A 334 4.24 -7.16 -20.46
C ARG A 334 3.89 -6.15 -21.55
N GLU A 335 2.90 -6.50 -22.37
CA GLU A 335 2.58 -5.84 -23.64
C GLU A 335 1.24 -5.10 -23.60
N GLY A 336 0.42 -5.33 -22.57
CA GLY A 336 -0.93 -4.77 -22.46
C GLY A 336 -2.03 -5.75 -22.90
N PRO A 337 -3.29 -5.50 -22.50
CA PRO A 337 -4.44 -6.34 -22.87
C PRO A 337 -4.65 -6.49 -24.38
N GLU A 338 -4.29 -5.50 -25.18
CA GLU A 338 -4.37 -5.54 -26.66
C GLU A 338 -3.52 -6.65 -27.30
N SER A 339 -2.55 -7.21 -26.58
CA SER A 339 -1.69 -8.29 -27.06
C SER A 339 -2.43 -9.61 -27.29
N LEU A 340 -3.67 -9.74 -26.80
CA LEU A 340 -4.53 -10.89 -27.06
C LEU A 340 -5.41 -10.64 -28.28
N GLY A 341 -4.95 -11.13 -29.43
CA GLY A 341 -5.73 -11.12 -30.67
C GLY A 341 -5.97 -9.74 -31.29
N GLY A 342 -5.41 -8.66 -30.73
CA GLY A 342 -5.60 -7.29 -31.19
C GLY A 342 -6.92 -6.65 -30.76
N ASP A 343 -7.73 -7.33 -29.95
CA ASP A 343 -9.01 -6.85 -29.44
C ASP A 343 -8.88 -6.43 -27.97
N LEU A 344 -8.81 -5.12 -27.73
CA LEU A 344 -8.56 -4.53 -26.43
C LEU A 344 -9.64 -4.90 -25.39
N PRO A 345 -10.95 -4.72 -25.64
CA PRO A 345 -12.01 -5.22 -24.74
C PRO A 345 -11.91 -6.71 -24.39
N ALA A 346 -11.61 -7.57 -25.37
CA ALA A 346 -11.45 -9.00 -25.10
C ALA A 346 -10.26 -9.29 -24.19
N GLY A 347 -9.14 -8.61 -24.41
CA GLY A 347 -7.96 -8.69 -23.55
C GLY A 347 -8.21 -8.21 -22.12
N VAL A 348 -8.99 -7.14 -21.96
CA VAL A 348 -9.41 -6.62 -20.64
C VAL A 348 -10.32 -7.62 -19.92
N HIS A 349 -11.27 -8.26 -20.61
CA HIS A 349 -12.10 -9.30 -20.02
C HIS A 349 -11.30 -10.53 -19.59
N PHE A 350 -10.37 -11.02 -20.43
CA PHE A 350 -9.46 -12.10 -20.06
C PHE A 350 -8.68 -11.77 -18.80
N TRP A 351 -8.10 -10.58 -18.75
CA TRP A 351 -7.35 -10.12 -17.60
C TRP A 351 -8.22 -10.03 -16.35
N ALA A 352 -9.41 -9.45 -16.43
CA ALA A 352 -10.31 -9.34 -15.27
C ALA A 352 -10.69 -10.72 -14.71
N ASP A 353 -10.92 -11.70 -15.58
CA ASP A 353 -11.24 -13.07 -15.17
C ASP A 353 -10.04 -13.76 -14.50
N VAL A 354 -8.84 -13.59 -15.05
CA VAL A 354 -7.61 -14.08 -14.42
C VAL A 354 -7.41 -13.39 -13.08
N TRP A 355 -7.53 -12.06 -13.02
CA TRP A 355 -7.42 -11.30 -11.78
C TRP A 355 -8.32 -11.88 -10.71
N ASP A 356 -9.59 -12.14 -11.04
CA ASP A 356 -10.57 -12.71 -10.12
C ASP A 356 -10.19 -14.11 -9.63
N ALA A 357 -9.64 -14.96 -10.51
CA ALA A 357 -9.20 -16.32 -10.19
C ALA A 357 -7.87 -16.41 -9.42
N VAL A 358 -7.05 -15.36 -9.39
CA VAL A 358 -5.74 -15.42 -8.72
C VAL A 358 -5.90 -15.64 -7.22
N HIS A 359 -5.20 -16.67 -6.74
CA HIS A 359 -4.93 -16.98 -5.33
C HIS A 359 -3.44 -16.79 -5.03
N LEU A 360 -3.10 -16.56 -3.76
CA LEU A 360 -1.72 -16.48 -3.31
C LEU A 360 -1.41 -17.64 -2.36
N GLU A 361 -0.34 -18.36 -2.68
CA GLU A 361 0.35 -19.22 -1.74
C GLU A 361 1.46 -18.42 -1.04
N GLU A 362 1.86 -18.84 0.15
CA GLU A 362 2.84 -18.12 0.97
C GLU A 362 3.81 -19.09 1.68
N ILE A 363 5.09 -18.72 1.74
CA ILE A 363 6.13 -19.39 2.55
C ILE A 363 6.95 -18.37 3.33
N TYR A 364 7.59 -18.79 4.42
CA TYR A 364 8.53 -17.94 5.15
C TYR A 364 9.98 -18.32 4.86
N ALA A 365 10.74 -17.37 4.31
CA ALA A 365 12.18 -17.49 4.10
C ALA A 365 12.93 -16.72 5.20
N GLU A 366 13.89 -17.36 5.87
CA GLU A 366 14.69 -16.68 6.91
C GLU A 366 15.57 -15.58 6.29
N ILE A 367 15.64 -14.44 6.96
CA ILE A 367 16.56 -13.35 6.64
C ILE A 367 17.81 -13.54 7.52
N PRO A 368 18.92 -14.06 6.98
CA PRO A 368 20.06 -14.47 7.80
C PRO A 368 20.84 -13.31 8.43
N ALA A 369 20.78 -12.11 7.83
CA ALA A 369 21.50 -10.93 8.30
C ALA A 369 20.64 -9.67 8.18
N PRO A 370 19.63 -9.47 9.05
CA PRO A 370 18.75 -8.29 9.02
C PRO A 370 19.51 -6.96 9.00
N ALA A 371 20.57 -6.83 9.80
CA ALA A 371 21.41 -5.65 9.86
C ALA A 371 22.09 -5.26 8.54
N SER A 372 22.16 -6.17 7.56
CA SER A 372 22.71 -5.89 6.22
C SER A 372 21.66 -5.39 5.23
N MET A 373 20.37 -5.47 5.57
CA MET A 373 19.27 -5.14 4.68
C MET A 373 18.74 -3.75 5.02
N ARG A 374 18.79 -2.84 4.04
CA ARG A 374 18.16 -1.53 4.16
C ARG A 374 16.65 -1.64 4.00
N VAL A 375 15.92 -0.83 4.75
CA VAL A 375 14.45 -0.73 4.66
C VAL A 375 14.04 0.03 3.39
N ALA A 376 14.87 0.98 2.94
CA ALA A 376 14.76 1.66 1.66
C ALA A 376 16.16 1.94 1.09
N PRO A 377 16.40 1.70 -0.22
CA PRO A 377 17.72 1.92 -0.84
C PRO A 377 18.32 3.31 -0.59
N SER A 378 17.49 4.36 -0.63
CA SER A 378 17.91 5.76 -0.48
C SER A 378 18.03 6.21 0.98
N ALA A 379 17.64 5.39 1.96
CA ALA A 379 17.73 5.69 3.38
C ALA A 379 18.83 4.87 4.07
N ASP A 380 19.46 5.45 5.09
CA ASP A 380 20.44 4.75 5.94
C ASP A 380 19.74 4.19 7.19
N VAL A 381 18.79 3.28 6.95
CA VAL A 381 18.01 2.61 7.98
C VAL A 381 18.00 1.11 7.67
N HIS A 382 18.37 0.30 8.66
CA HIS A 382 18.54 -1.14 8.51
C HIS A 382 17.41 -1.91 9.21
N LEU A 383 17.17 -3.15 8.79
CA LEU A 383 16.03 -3.96 9.23
C LEU A 383 16.08 -4.32 10.72
N ASP A 384 17.27 -4.49 11.28
CA ASP A 384 17.48 -4.83 12.69
C ASP A 384 16.94 -3.75 13.63
N GLU A 385 17.08 -2.46 13.27
CA GLU A 385 16.48 -1.34 14.01
C GLU A 385 14.96 -1.50 14.14
N LEU A 386 14.28 -2.04 13.12
CA LEU A 386 12.84 -2.31 13.17
C LEU A 386 12.52 -3.57 13.99
N LEU A 387 13.34 -4.61 13.86
CA LEU A 387 13.08 -5.90 14.48
C LEU A 387 13.03 -5.81 16.00
N ASP A 388 13.90 -5.00 16.61
CA ASP A 388 13.99 -4.84 18.05
C ASP A 388 12.66 -4.34 18.66
N GLU A 389 11.94 -3.48 17.93
CA GLU A 389 10.68 -2.88 18.36
C GLU A 389 9.43 -3.73 18.02
N LEU A 390 9.57 -4.73 17.14
CA LEU A 390 8.44 -5.56 16.73
C LEU A 390 8.09 -6.61 17.78
N PRO A 391 6.81 -6.77 18.17
CA PRO A 391 6.44 -7.85 19.07
C PRO A 391 6.71 -9.23 18.47
N GLU A 392 6.94 -10.23 19.31
CA GLU A 392 7.13 -11.61 18.84
C GLU A 392 5.89 -12.11 18.09
N TRP A 393 6.11 -12.94 17.06
CA TRP A 393 5.07 -13.45 16.17
C TRP A 393 4.30 -12.35 15.42
N THR A 394 4.91 -11.20 15.20
CA THR A 394 4.25 -10.10 14.47
C THR A 394 4.70 -10.06 13.02
N ARG A 395 3.70 -10.03 12.14
CA ARG A 395 3.87 -9.78 10.70
C ARG A 395 3.46 -8.35 10.40
N VAL A 396 4.34 -7.59 9.76
CA VAL A 396 4.13 -6.18 9.40
C VAL A 396 4.46 -5.92 7.94
N HIS A 397 3.98 -4.82 7.38
CA HIS A 397 4.47 -4.34 6.10
C HIS A 397 5.81 -3.65 6.25
N MET A 398 6.65 -3.82 5.25
CA MET A 398 7.85 -3.03 5.08
C MET A 398 7.57 -1.71 4.34
N SER A 399 6.43 -1.61 3.66
CA SER A 399 6.08 -0.48 2.80
C SER A 399 7.18 -0.19 1.78
N THR A 400 7.87 -1.23 1.29
CA THR A 400 9.18 -1.18 0.61
C THR A 400 9.30 -0.05 -0.41
N VAL A 401 8.35 0.01 -1.35
CA VAL A 401 8.42 0.98 -2.45
C VAL A 401 7.89 2.34 -2.03
N ALA A 402 6.88 2.39 -1.15
CA ALA A 402 6.34 3.64 -0.63
C ALA A 402 7.36 4.39 0.24
N VAL A 403 8.12 3.69 1.07
CA VAL A 403 9.19 4.27 1.90
C VAL A 403 10.34 4.77 1.04
N GLU A 404 10.72 4.06 -0.03
CA GLU A 404 11.70 4.55 -0.99
C GLU A 404 11.19 5.81 -1.72
N SER A 405 9.93 5.80 -2.18
CA SER A 405 9.29 6.95 -2.81
C SER A 405 9.28 8.16 -1.87
N PHE A 406 8.89 7.96 -0.62
CA PHE A 406 8.91 8.95 0.44
C PHE A 406 10.32 9.51 0.68
N ALA A 407 11.32 8.65 0.91
CA ALA A 407 12.70 9.06 1.16
C ALA A 407 13.27 9.89 -0.01
N GLN A 408 12.91 9.53 -1.24
CA GLN A 408 13.26 10.29 -2.43
C GLN A 408 12.54 11.64 -2.50
N THR A 409 11.24 11.70 -2.19
CA THR A 409 10.46 12.94 -2.17
C THR A 409 10.95 13.91 -1.11
N LEU A 410 11.41 13.44 0.06
CA LEU A 410 12.02 14.30 1.09
C LEU A 410 13.22 15.10 0.54
N ARG A 411 13.97 14.54 -0.41
CA ARG A 411 15.13 15.22 -1.03
C ARG A 411 14.72 16.33 -2.00
N LEU A 412 13.45 16.35 -2.43
CA LEU A 412 12.90 17.41 -3.28
C LEU A 412 12.52 18.64 -2.46
N LEU A 413 12.25 18.46 -1.17
CA LEU A 413 11.77 19.52 -0.30
C LEU A 413 12.82 20.62 -0.12
N HIS A 414 12.37 21.86 -0.24
CA HIS A 414 13.06 23.02 0.29
C HIS A 414 13.23 22.90 1.81
N HIS A 415 14.15 23.65 2.43
CA HIS A 415 14.38 23.56 3.88
C HIS A 415 13.14 23.96 4.72
N GLU A 416 12.32 24.88 4.19
CA GLU A 416 10.97 25.23 4.71
C GLU A 416 9.83 24.42 4.04
N GLY A 417 10.16 23.42 3.23
CA GLY A 417 9.20 22.62 2.50
C GLY A 417 8.46 21.60 3.38
N VAL A 418 7.25 21.26 2.98
CA VAL A 418 6.42 20.23 3.64
C VAL A 418 5.99 19.16 2.64
N LEU A 419 5.95 17.91 3.10
CA LEU A 419 5.22 16.83 2.44
C LEU A 419 4.00 16.46 3.30
N VAL A 420 2.82 16.35 2.68
CA VAL A 420 1.57 15.91 3.31
C VAL A 420 1.00 14.72 2.55
N ALA A 421 0.84 13.57 3.19
CA ALA A 421 0.30 12.36 2.59
C ALA A 421 -0.98 11.90 3.31
N GLN A 422 -2.08 11.73 2.59
CA GLN A 422 -3.36 11.21 3.11
C GLN A 422 -3.53 9.77 2.65
N ASP A 423 -3.40 8.81 3.56
CA ASP A 423 -3.27 7.40 3.18
C ASP A 423 -3.62 6.44 4.33
N LEU A 424 -3.48 5.13 4.12
CA LEU A 424 -3.81 4.08 5.11
C LEU A 424 -2.64 3.75 6.05
N PHE A 425 -2.11 4.76 6.73
CA PHE A 425 -1.01 4.57 7.69
C PHE A 425 -1.47 3.88 8.98
N VAL A 426 -0.74 2.83 9.33
CA VAL A 426 -0.64 2.32 10.69
C VAL A 426 0.22 3.29 11.49
N ARG A 427 -0.28 3.74 12.64
CA ARG A 427 0.40 4.68 13.55
C ARG A 427 1.33 3.96 14.53
N GLU A 428 1.00 2.73 14.91
CA GLU A 428 1.80 1.92 15.83
C GLU A 428 1.77 0.44 15.44
N THR A 429 2.88 -0.27 15.69
CA THR A 429 3.05 -1.67 15.28
C THR A 429 1.99 -2.60 15.86
N GLY A 430 1.46 -2.29 17.04
CA GLY A 430 0.36 -3.03 17.68
C GLY A 430 -0.91 -3.12 16.84
N GLN A 431 -1.17 -2.15 15.96
CA GLN A 431 -2.35 -2.19 15.09
C GLN A 431 -2.30 -3.33 14.07
N TYR A 432 -1.12 -3.89 13.76
CA TYR A 432 -0.98 -5.08 12.91
C TYR A 432 -1.61 -6.34 13.52
N ALA A 433 -1.92 -6.36 14.82
CA ALA A 433 -2.75 -7.40 15.42
C ALA A 433 -4.16 -7.45 14.82
N SER A 434 -4.63 -6.35 14.22
CA SER A 434 -5.91 -6.27 13.52
C SER A 434 -5.78 -6.32 11.98
N TYR A 435 -4.56 -6.57 11.47
CA TYR A 435 -4.24 -6.52 10.04
C TYR A 435 -4.98 -7.59 9.24
N ARG A 436 -5.37 -7.23 8.01
CA ARG A 436 -6.44 -7.89 7.24
C ARG A 436 -6.00 -8.39 5.85
N GLY A 437 -4.71 -8.33 5.53
CA GLY A 437 -4.19 -8.61 4.19
C GLY A 437 -4.35 -7.43 3.21
N PRO A 438 -3.71 -7.47 2.03
CA PRO A 438 -3.97 -6.52 0.97
C PRO A 438 -5.40 -6.68 0.47
N GLY A 439 -6.08 -5.57 0.20
CA GLY A 439 -7.42 -5.57 -0.35
C GLY A 439 -7.42 -5.76 -1.85
N LYS A 440 -8.15 -6.78 -2.32
CA LYS A 440 -8.43 -6.99 -3.74
C LYS A 440 -9.65 -6.16 -4.14
N LEU A 441 -9.41 -5.06 -4.85
CA LEU A 441 -10.43 -4.21 -5.46
C LEU A 441 -10.71 -4.68 -6.91
N GLU A 442 -11.54 -3.94 -7.65
CA GLU A 442 -11.79 -4.18 -9.08
C GLU A 442 -10.52 -3.86 -9.88
N GLY A 443 -9.64 -4.86 -10.09
CA GLY A 443 -8.38 -4.73 -10.83
C GLY A 443 -7.21 -4.11 -10.05
N SER A 444 -7.46 -3.54 -8.86
CA SER A 444 -6.45 -2.83 -8.05
C SER A 444 -6.21 -3.46 -6.67
N ILE A 445 -5.11 -3.08 -6.03
CA ILE A 445 -4.70 -3.48 -4.69
C ILE A 445 -4.61 -2.26 -3.79
N VAL A 446 -5.15 -2.38 -2.59
CA VAL A 446 -4.91 -1.42 -1.52
C VAL A 446 -4.21 -2.10 -0.35
N ASN A 447 -3.25 -1.43 0.28
CA ASN A 447 -2.54 -1.99 1.43
C ASN A 447 -2.27 -0.99 2.56
N TRP A 448 -1.92 -1.49 3.74
CA TRP A 448 -1.54 -0.63 4.86
C TRP A 448 -0.10 -0.16 4.75
N LEU A 449 0.14 1.06 5.22
CA LEU A 449 1.47 1.65 5.29
C LEU A 449 1.99 1.63 6.72
N ASN A 450 3.26 1.28 6.90
CA ASN A 450 3.87 1.19 8.22
C ASN A 450 4.42 2.56 8.66
N GLY A 451 3.56 3.41 9.23
CA GLY A 451 3.93 4.77 9.68
C GLY A 451 5.22 4.85 10.52
N PRO A 452 5.44 3.94 11.50
CA PRO A 452 6.72 3.86 12.22
C PRO A 452 7.97 3.78 11.32
N ILE A 453 7.93 3.06 10.20
CA ILE A 453 9.06 3.01 9.24
C ILE A 453 9.26 4.37 8.58
N PHE A 454 8.18 5.06 8.19
CA PHE A 454 8.28 6.40 7.59
C PHE A 454 8.85 7.41 8.59
N GLN A 455 8.47 7.31 9.87
CA GLN A 455 9.01 8.14 10.93
C GLN A 455 10.51 7.90 11.10
N LEU A 456 10.94 6.64 11.23
CA LEU A 456 12.35 6.29 11.36
C LEU A 456 13.18 6.78 10.16
N VAL A 457 12.71 6.57 8.94
CA VAL A 457 13.38 7.03 7.71
C VAL A 457 13.44 8.54 7.62
N GLY A 458 12.35 9.25 7.94
CA GLY A 458 12.33 10.71 7.92
C GLY A 458 13.25 11.29 8.98
N GLU A 459 13.23 10.75 10.19
CA GLU A 459 14.10 11.16 11.29
C GLU A 459 15.58 11.01 10.95
N ARG A 460 15.96 9.88 10.38
CA ARG A 460 17.33 9.61 9.91
C ARG A 460 17.73 10.52 8.75
N SER A 461 16.76 11.04 8.01
CA SER A 461 16.95 11.99 6.92
C SER A 461 16.93 13.47 7.37
N GLY A 462 16.80 13.77 8.66
CA GLY A 462 16.77 15.14 9.18
C GLY A 462 15.38 15.79 9.21
N PHE A 463 14.32 15.00 9.09
CA PHE A 463 12.94 15.46 9.11
C PHE A 463 12.25 15.13 10.43
N HIS A 464 11.24 15.90 10.78
CA HIS A 464 10.22 15.54 11.74
C HIS A 464 9.03 14.96 10.96
N VAL A 465 8.54 13.80 11.39
CA VAL A 465 7.43 13.10 10.73
C VAL A 465 6.32 12.83 11.74
N SER A 466 5.13 13.40 11.51
CA SER A 466 3.92 13.09 12.28
C SER A 466 2.99 12.17 11.48
N VAL A 467 2.25 11.32 12.19
CA VAL A 467 1.29 10.37 11.61
C VAL A 467 0.01 10.42 12.46
N GLU A 468 -1.01 11.10 11.97
CA GLU A 468 -2.18 11.51 12.77
C GLU A 468 -3.50 11.10 12.10
N PRO A 469 -4.53 10.70 12.86
CA PRO A 469 -5.85 10.42 12.28
C PRO A 469 -6.41 11.63 11.53
N PHE A 470 -7.12 11.41 10.44
CA PHE A 470 -7.78 12.48 9.70
C PHE A 470 -8.91 13.12 10.53
N GLY A 471 -8.69 14.36 10.99
CA GLY A 471 -9.58 15.04 11.94
C GLY A 471 -10.80 15.74 11.36
N HIS A 472 -10.98 15.77 10.03
CA HIS A 472 -12.03 16.57 9.38
C HIS A 472 -13.25 15.76 8.90
N ARG A 473 -13.29 14.45 9.19
CA ARG A 473 -14.44 13.59 8.93
C ARG A 473 -14.56 12.50 9.99
N ASP A 474 -15.72 12.43 10.64
CA ASP A 474 -16.02 11.40 11.61
C ASP A 474 -15.88 10.00 10.99
N ARG A 475 -15.21 9.10 11.73
CA ARG A 475 -14.98 7.69 11.34
C ARG A 475 -14.21 7.51 10.03
N SER A 476 -13.42 8.49 9.62
CA SER A 476 -12.46 8.28 8.54
C SER A 476 -11.40 7.25 8.96
N ASN A 477 -11.02 6.37 8.02
CA ASN A 477 -9.87 5.48 8.17
C ASN A 477 -8.58 6.12 7.59
N THR A 478 -8.68 7.31 7.00
CA THR A 478 -7.55 8.05 6.47
C THR A 478 -6.69 8.55 7.61
N VAL A 479 -5.38 8.47 7.41
CA VAL A 479 -4.36 8.98 8.32
C VAL A 479 -3.50 9.96 7.52
N VAL A 480 -3.13 11.06 8.15
CA VAL A 480 -2.29 12.09 7.55
C VAL A 480 -0.87 11.91 8.07
N LEU A 481 0.06 11.68 7.15
CA LEU A 481 1.48 11.81 7.42
C LEU A 481 1.94 13.21 6.99
N SER A 482 2.64 13.92 7.87
CA SER A 482 3.30 15.17 7.52
C SER A 482 4.79 15.07 7.79
N ALA A 483 5.62 15.55 6.86
CA ALA A 483 7.07 15.60 7.00
C ALA A 483 7.61 17.00 6.70
N ARG A 484 8.45 17.53 7.60
CA ARG A 484 9.14 18.83 7.47
C ARG A 484 10.57 18.72 7.99
N HIS A 485 11.47 19.56 7.50
CA HIS A 485 12.83 19.60 8.03
C HIS A 485 12.80 19.91 9.54
N ARG A 486 13.66 19.27 10.35
CA ARG A 486 13.64 19.47 11.82
C ARG A 486 13.87 20.92 12.24
N ASP A 487 14.64 21.63 11.44
CA ASP A 487 15.01 23.02 11.66
C ASP A 487 14.06 24.01 10.95
N ALA A 488 13.02 23.53 10.26
CA ALA A 488 12.06 24.39 9.59
C ALA A 488 11.33 25.30 10.58
N TYR A 489 10.91 26.46 10.11
CA TYR A 489 10.17 27.42 10.92
C TYR A 489 8.83 26.84 11.38
N ASN A 490 8.66 26.76 12.70
CA ASN A 490 7.47 26.18 13.33
C ASN A 490 6.40 27.22 13.69
N GLY A 491 6.50 28.45 13.17
CA GLY A 491 5.60 29.53 13.54
C GLY A 491 5.79 30.00 15.00
N PRO A 492 5.06 31.05 15.43
CA PRO A 492 4.88 31.33 16.84
C PRO A 492 4.06 30.20 17.46
N ARG A 493 4.61 29.50 18.47
CA ARG A 493 3.83 28.58 19.32
C ARG A 493 2.62 29.33 19.88
N GLU A 494 1.45 28.70 19.98
CA GLU A 494 0.21 29.33 20.51
C GLU A 494 0.40 30.05 21.86
N GLU A 495 1.39 29.64 22.67
CA GLU A 495 1.78 30.31 23.91
C GLU A 495 2.29 31.75 23.69
N THR A 496 2.96 32.05 22.57
CA THR A 496 3.47 33.38 22.24
C THR A 496 2.37 34.32 21.75
N VAL A 497 1.31 33.79 21.13
CA VAL A 497 0.15 34.58 20.69
C VAL A 497 -0.67 35.08 21.88
N ARG A 498 -0.79 34.29 22.95
CA ARG A 498 -1.43 34.74 24.21
C ARG A 498 -0.64 35.85 24.93
N GLN A 499 0.68 35.88 24.78
CA GLN A 499 1.51 36.93 25.39
C GLN A 499 1.52 38.23 24.57
N LEU A 500 1.37 38.16 23.25
CA LEU A 500 1.34 39.35 22.37
C LEU A 500 -0.03 40.05 22.34
N VAL A 501 -1.12 39.35 22.62
CA VAL A 501 -2.48 39.92 22.69
C VAL A 501 -2.84 40.40 24.11
N GLY A 502 -1.98 40.14 25.10
CA GLY A 502 -2.22 40.44 26.52
C GLY A 502 -1.45 41.64 27.09
N ALA A 503 -0.93 42.55 26.27
CA ALA A 503 -0.22 43.74 26.72
C ALA A 503 -0.78 45.03 26.09
N HIS A 504 -2.05 45.33 26.39
CA HIS A 504 -2.58 46.70 26.37
C HIS A 504 -3.55 46.91 27.52
#